data_AF-A0A9W6FCV2-F1
#
_entry.id   AF-A0A9W6FCV2-F1
#
_cell.length_a   1.000
_cell.length_b   1.000
_cell.length_c   1.000
_cell.angle_alpha   90.00
_cell.angle_beta   90.00
_cell.angle_gamma   90.00
#
_symmetry.space_group_name_H-M   'P 1'
#
loop_
_entity.id
_entity.type
_entity.pdbx_description
1 polymer ?
#
loop_
_entity_poly.entity_id
_entity_poly.type
_entity_poly.pdbx_seq_one_letter_code
_entity_poly.pdbx_strand_id
1 'polypeptide(L)'
;MEKQELLEQIAKLKAQINELPKGYISRKTINNKTYYYHQWSESGVKQSRYLHDEEIEPLAEKMEQRKTLQAQLRSLKNRPETSGRKRNEVNSLKCTLMHKRIAVAEMELDDATGLIQKISTVYAPEHFPVGITVKKGAADRAALNEWWTDRSIPASRSGVREALETLEITSTKMLLVRCYGLSLSDQYWICPEGSSLTWETINFFDNDFSDDIGDVLFGADKKADALDFSSPDNTSDGNLKKRWKIIDGKRCLVKGGSNPFRQQPFNEVIAAGIMERLSIPHIPYEVTWNKGAPYSVCEDFVTRDTELVPAWRILKTQKKSNSVSVYQHFVNCCEGLGIHDAVPFLDRMIVLDYIIANEDRHFNNFGMLREAETLKWIGFAPIYDSGSSLGYDKMPMQIRSEKDVVCKPFKNHHAEQLKLVSDFSWIDFDRLEDVDELIESVLTAEGTEDYIDEIRIRAITGSVKRRIEYLSQLAISQIPVQEHSTEDDVEENIAADYAPKMDL
;
A
#
# COMPACT_ATOMS: atom_id res chain seq x y z
N MET A 1 1.30 -21.37 -44.30
CA MET A 1 2.77 -21.54 -44.37
C MET A 1 3.48 -20.66 -43.33
N GLU A 2 3.04 -19.43 -43.06
CA GLU A 2 3.68 -18.49 -42.10
C GLU A 2 3.67 -18.93 -40.61
N LYS A 3 2.62 -19.62 -40.13
CA LYS A 3 2.51 -19.99 -38.70
C LYS A 3 3.53 -21.05 -38.26
N GLN A 4 3.84 -22.01 -39.13
CA GLN A 4 4.78 -23.08 -38.81
C GLN A 4 6.23 -22.54 -38.78
N GLU A 5 6.55 -21.63 -39.70
CA GLU A 5 7.83 -20.94 -39.74
C GLU A 5 8.03 -19.98 -38.54
N LEU A 6 6.96 -19.32 -38.07
CA LEU A 6 7.00 -18.52 -36.84
C LEU A 6 7.20 -19.39 -35.59
N LEU A 7 6.54 -20.54 -35.50
CA LEU A 7 6.72 -21.48 -34.40
C LEU A 7 8.14 -22.07 -34.39
N GLU A 8 8.71 -22.37 -35.55
CA GLU A 8 10.10 -22.80 -35.71
C GLU A 8 11.10 -21.70 -35.30
N GLN A 9 10.84 -20.44 -35.67
CA GLN A 9 11.65 -19.29 -35.23
C GLN A 9 11.59 -19.07 -33.70
N ILE A 10 10.40 -19.18 -33.10
CA ILE A 10 10.21 -19.11 -31.64
C ILE A 10 10.95 -20.25 -30.94
N ALA A 11 10.85 -21.48 -31.46
CA ALA A 11 11.53 -22.64 -30.90
C ALA A 11 13.06 -22.47 -30.98
N LYS A 12 13.59 -21.98 -32.11
CA LYS A 12 15.01 -21.71 -32.30
C LYS A 12 15.53 -20.63 -31.35
N LEU A 13 14.79 -19.53 -31.18
CA LEU A 13 15.16 -18.47 -30.23
C LEU A 13 15.14 -18.96 -28.78
N LYS A 14 14.15 -19.78 -28.40
CA LYS A 14 14.12 -20.38 -27.06
C LYS A 14 15.33 -21.29 -26.80
N ALA A 15 15.74 -22.09 -27.79
CA ALA A 15 16.93 -22.93 -27.68
C ALA A 15 18.20 -22.09 -27.48
N GLN A 16 18.40 -21.05 -28.29
CA GLN A 16 19.55 -20.14 -28.17
C GLN A 16 19.57 -19.38 -26.83
N ILE A 17 18.41 -18.95 -26.35
CA ILE A 17 18.30 -18.32 -25.02
C ILE A 17 18.68 -19.31 -23.92
N ASN A 18 18.33 -20.58 -24.03
CA ASN A 18 18.65 -21.58 -23.00
C ASN A 18 20.14 -21.90 -22.90
N GLU A 19 20.92 -21.71 -23.97
CA GLU A 19 22.37 -21.93 -24.00
C GLU A 19 23.17 -20.77 -23.37
N LEU A 20 22.55 -19.60 -23.18
CA LEU A 20 23.21 -18.41 -22.62
C LEU A 20 23.09 -18.35 -21.08
N PRO A 21 24.05 -17.75 -20.36
CA PRO A 21 24.03 -17.65 -18.90
C PRO A 21 22.85 -16.81 -18.38
N LYS A 22 22.16 -17.29 -17.34
CA LYS A 22 21.08 -16.56 -16.63
C LYS A 22 21.67 -15.59 -15.59
N GLY A 23 20.89 -14.61 -15.14
CA GLY A 23 21.28 -13.74 -14.03
C GLY A 23 21.97 -12.44 -14.44
N TYR A 24 22.72 -11.84 -13.52
CA TYR A 24 23.41 -10.55 -13.70
C TYR A 24 24.78 -10.54 -13.00
N ILE A 25 25.65 -9.60 -13.40
CA ILE A 25 26.91 -9.32 -12.71
C ILE A 25 26.65 -8.24 -11.66
N SER A 26 26.94 -8.56 -10.40
CA SER A 26 26.88 -7.65 -9.26
C SER A 26 28.29 -7.21 -8.87
N ARG A 27 28.40 -5.99 -8.33
CA ARG A 27 29.67 -5.39 -7.89
C ARG A 27 29.61 -5.15 -6.38
N LYS A 28 30.66 -5.54 -5.64
CA LYS A 28 30.82 -5.27 -4.21
C LYS A 28 32.17 -4.63 -3.95
N THR A 29 32.17 -3.54 -3.17
CA THR A 29 33.42 -2.90 -2.72
C THR A 29 33.68 -3.31 -1.28
N ILE A 30 34.83 -3.95 -1.04
CA ILE A 30 35.26 -4.39 0.30
C ILE A 30 36.68 -3.87 0.51
N ASN A 31 36.90 -3.08 1.56
CA ASN A 31 38.21 -2.48 1.89
C ASN A 31 38.87 -1.77 0.70
N ASN A 32 38.15 -0.88 0.01
CA ASN A 32 38.59 -0.15 -1.19
C ASN A 32 38.99 -1.03 -2.41
N LYS A 33 38.64 -2.31 -2.41
CA LYS A 33 38.79 -3.20 -3.58
C LYS A 33 37.44 -3.63 -4.12
N THR A 34 37.30 -3.60 -5.43
CA THR A 34 36.07 -3.96 -6.14
C THR A 34 36.11 -5.42 -6.54
N TYR A 35 35.03 -6.15 -6.23
CA TYR A 35 34.84 -7.56 -6.55
C TYR A 35 33.56 -7.73 -7.37
N TYR A 36 33.61 -8.58 -8.39
CA TYR A 36 32.47 -8.87 -9.26
C TYR A 36 31.95 -10.28 -9.00
N TYR A 37 30.62 -10.43 -9.02
CA TYR A 37 29.96 -11.71 -8.80
C TYR A 37 28.87 -11.93 -9.83
N HIS A 38 28.85 -13.09 -10.47
CA HIS A 38 27.72 -13.58 -11.23
C HIS A 38 26.65 -14.11 -10.28
N GLN A 39 25.46 -13.54 -10.32
CA GLN A 39 24.32 -13.96 -9.50
C GLN A 39 23.17 -14.41 -10.38
N TRP A 40 22.61 -15.58 -10.10
CA TRP A 40 21.43 -16.12 -10.78
C TRP A 40 20.58 -16.92 -9.81
N SER A 41 19.33 -17.16 -10.18
CA SER A 41 18.45 -18.04 -9.41
C SER A 41 18.31 -19.37 -10.14
N GLU A 42 18.42 -20.46 -9.39
CA GLU A 42 18.22 -21.82 -9.88
C GLU A 42 17.30 -22.54 -8.89
N SER A 43 16.13 -22.97 -9.38
CA SER A 43 15.09 -23.61 -8.57
C SER A 43 14.74 -22.84 -7.29
N GLY A 44 14.58 -21.51 -7.40
CA GLY A 44 14.22 -20.63 -6.28
C GLY A 44 15.37 -20.23 -5.36
N VAL A 45 16.54 -20.87 -5.48
CA VAL A 45 17.71 -20.56 -4.64
C VAL A 45 18.66 -19.60 -5.36
N LYS A 46 19.05 -18.53 -4.67
CA LYS A 46 20.01 -17.55 -5.19
C LYS A 46 21.43 -18.15 -5.17
N GLN A 47 21.99 -18.32 -6.36
CA GLN A 47 23.38 -18.71 -6.57
C GLN A 47 24.24 -17.47 -6.80
N SER A 48 25.47 -17.51 -6.29
CA SER A 48 26.43 -16.41 -6.44
C SER A 48 27.83 -16.98 -6.64
N ARG A 49 28.49 -16.59 -7.72
CA ARG A 49 29.85 -17.02 -8.07
C ARG A 49 30.74 -15.80 -8.24
N TYR A 50 31.91 -15.79 -7.61
CA TYR A 50 32.91 -14.77 -7.85
C TYR A 50 33.40 -14.80 -9.31
N LEU A 51 33.75 -13.64 -9.87
CA LEU A 51 34.28 -13.49 -11.22
C LEU A 51 35.67 -12.86 -11.18
N HIS A 52 36.60 -13.46 -11.92
CA HIS A 52 37.88 -12.81 -12.22
C HIS A 52 37.72 -11.77 -13.33
N ASP A 53 38.61 -10.78 -13.37
CA ASP A 53 38.52 -9.64 -14.32
C ASP A 53 38.40 -10.10 -15.78
N GLU A 54 39.12 -11.16 -16.15
CA GLU A 54 39.10 -11.77 -17.49
C GLU A 54 37.75 -12.41 -17.87
N GLU A 55 36.89 -12.73 -16.90
CA GLU A 55 35.58 -13.36 -17.11
C GLU A 55 34.43 -12.35 -17.20
N ILE A 56 34.64 -11.10 -16.74
CA ILE A 56 33.57 -10.10 -16.61
C ILE A 56 33.03 -9.72 -17.99
N GLU A 57 33.92 -9.28 -18.89
CA GLU A 57 33.54 -8.78 -20.21
C GLU A 57 32.93 -9.88 -21.09
N PRO A 58 33.53 -11.09 -21.20
CA PRO A 58 32.92 -12.19 -21.96
C PRO A 58 31.56 -12.64 -21.41
N LEU A 59 31.37 -12.59 -20.09
CA LEU A 59 30.09 -12.94 -19.47
C LEU A 59 29.04 -11.84 -19.69
N ALA A 60 29.44 -10.57 -19.58
CA ALA A 60 28.57 -9.43 -19.83
C ALA A 60 28.05 -9.44 -21.27
N GLU A 61 28.91 -9.71 -22.26
CA GLU A 61 28.52 -9.84 -23.67
C GLU A 61 27.46 -10.95 -23.87
N LYS A 62 27.68 -12.12 -23.28
CA LYS A 62 26.72 -13.24 -23.35
C LYS A 62 25.39 -12.91 -22.68
N MET A 63 25.42 -12.17 -21.57
CA MET A 63 24.21 -11.70 -20.90
C MET A 63 23.45 -10.66 -21.72
N GLU A 64 24.15 -9.75 -22.39
CA GLU A 64 23.54 -8.75 -23.26
C GLU A 64 22.96 -9.38 -24.53
N GLN A 65 23.65 -10.37 -25.10
CA GLN A 65 23.11 -11.21 -26.16
C GLN A 65 21.84 -11.93 -25.72
N ARG A 66 21.81 -12.47 -24.49
CA ARG A 66 20.61 -13.12 -23.93
C ARG A 66 19.44 -12.14 -23.83
N LYS A 67 19.66 -10.92 -23.32
CA LYS A 67 18.64 -9.87 -23.26
C LYS A 67 18.13 -9.49 -24.64
N THR A 68 19.02 -9.36 -25.61
CA THR A 68 18.68 -9.03 -27.01
C THR A 68 17.79 -10.12 -27.61
N LEU A 69 18.15 -11.39 -27.45
CA LEU A 69 17.34 -12.53 -27.92
C LEU A 69 15.99 -12.60 -27.19
N GLN A 70 15.96 -12.31 -25.89
CA GLN A 70 14.69 -12.22 -25.13
C GLN A 70 13.80 -11.07 -25.64
N ALA A 71 14.37 -9.93 -26.01
CA ALA A 71 13.64 -8.83 -26.62
C ALA A 71 13.12 -9.20 -28.02
N GLN A 72 13.89 -9.93 -28.83
CA GLN A 72 13.45 -10.46 -30.13
C GLN A 72 12.35 -11.51 -29.98
N LEU A 73 12.44 -12.40 -28.99
CA LEU A 73 11.39 -13.36 -28.69
C LEU A 73 10.09 -12.66 -28.26
N ARG A 74 10.21 -11.57 -27.49
CA ARG A 74 9.06 -10.71 -27.14
C ARG A 74 8.45 -10.04 -28.37
N SER A 75 9.26 -9.48 -29.27
CA SER A 75 8.75 -8.81 -30.48
C SER A 75 8.12 -9.80 -31.46
N LEU A 76 8.64 -11.02 -31.57
CA LEU A 76 8.07 -12.09 -32.40
C LEU A 76 6.77 -12.66 -31.82
N LYS A 77 6.67 -12.82 -30.50
CA LYS A 77 5.40 -13.18 -29.84
C LYS A 77 4.34 -12.07 -29.95
N ASN A 78 4.78 -10.81 -30.03
CA ASN A 78 3.91 -9.65 -30.17
C ASN A 78 3.65 -9.26 -31.63
N ARG A 79 4.10 -10.06 -32.61
CA ARG A 79 3.87 -9.77 -34.03
C ARG A 79 2.41 -10.11 -34.38
N PRO A 80 1.61 -9.18 -34.92
CA PRO A 80 0.23 -9.48 -35.32
C PRO A 80 0.26 -10.54 -36.44
N GLU A 81 -0.52 -11.61 -36.31
CA GLU A 81 -0.71 -12.56 -37.42
C GLU A 81 -1.29 -11.80 -38.63
N THR A 82 -0.51 -11.70 -39.71
CA THR A 82 -0.97 -11.20 -41.00
C THR A 82 -1.89 -12.23 -41.64
N SER A 83 -3.15 -12.25 -41.23
CA SER A 83 -4.22 -12.77 -42.06
C SER A 83 -5.29 -11.71 -42.21
N GLY A 84 -5.58 -11.34 -43.46
CA GLY A 84 -6.61 -10.36 -43.79
C GLY A 84 -7.97 -10.82 -43.31
N ARG A 85 -8.32 -10.45 -42.09
CA ARG A 85 -9.68 -10.46 -41.56
C ARG A 85 -9.92 -9.13 -40.87
N LYS A 86 -11.05 -8.54 -41.27
CA LYS A 86 -11.57 -7.22 -40.94
C LYS A 86 -11.17 -6.71 -39.55
N ARG A 87 -10.72 -5.45 -39.48
CA ARG A 87 -10.77 -4.61 -38.27
C ARG A 87 -12.09 -4.87 -37.53
N ASN A 88 -12.01 -5.27 -36.25
CA ASN A 88 -13.06 -5.39 -35.23
C ASN A 88 -13.31 -6.81 -34.66
N GLU A 89 -12.32 -7.40 -34.00
CA GLU A 89 -12.57 -8.16 -32.77
C GLU A 89 -11.63 -7.59 -31.71
N VAL A 90 -12.21 -7.00 -30.67
CA VAL A 90 -11.52 -6.19 -29.67
C VAL A 90 -10.94 -7.12 -28.60
N ASN A 91 -9.65 -6.98 -28.30
CA ASN A 91 -9.02 -7.49 -27.08
C ASN A 91 -9.57 -6.74 -25.85
N SER A 92 -10.88 -6.84 -25.60
CA SER A 92 -11.54 -6.17 -24.48
C SER A 92 -12.41 -7.12 -23.68
N LEU A 93 -12.27 -7.03 -22.36
CA LEU A 93 -13.17 -7.65 -21.40
C LEU A 93 -14.33 -6.69 -21.14
N LYS A 94 -15.52 -7.10 -21.56
CA LYS A 94 -16.75 -6.39 -21.23
C LYS A 94 -17.23 -6.80 -19.84
N CYS A 95 -17.59 -5.82 -19.02
CA CYS A 95 -18.11 -6.06 -17.68
C CYS A 95 -18.99 -4.91 -17.20
N THR A 96 -19.66 -5.11 -16.08
CA THR A 96 -20.38 -4.07 -15.34
C THR A 96 -19.60 -3.75 -14.06
N LEU A 97 -19.33 -2.48 -13.80
CA LEU A 97 -18.92 -2.02 -12.47
C LEU A 97 -20.12 -2.17 -11.54
N MET A 98 -19.94 -2.91 -10.46
CA MET A 98 -20.95 -3.19 -9.46
C MET A 98 -20.54 -2.54 -8.14
N HIS A 99 -21.51 -2.01 -7.40
CA HIS A 99 -21.38 -1.62 -6.00
C HIS A 99 -22.37 -2.48 -5.20
N LYS A 100 -21.86 -3.50 -4.50
CA LYS A 100 -22.67 -4.64 -4.00
C LYS A 100 -23.54 -5.24 -5.11
N ARG A 101 -24.87 -5.05 -5.02
CA ARG A 101 -25.89 -5.56 -5.96
C ARG A 101 -26.28 -4.54 -7.04
N ILE A 102 -25.76 -3.32 -6.94
CA ILE A 102 -26.17 -2.20 -7.78
C ILE A 102 -25.23 -2.14 -8.98
N ALA A 103 -25.79 -2.28 -10.17
CA ALA A 103 -25.06 -2.01 -11.41
C ALA A 103 -24.80 -0.49 -11.51
N VAL A 104 -23.54 -0.10 -11.57
CA VAL A 104 -23.11 1.31 -11.62
C VAL A 104 -22.93 1.76 -13.06
N ALA A 105 -22.12 1.04 -13.83
CA ALA A 105 -21.86 1.35 -15.23
C ALA A 105 -21.32 0.16 -16.02
N GLU A 106 -21.63 0.11 -17.32
CA GLU A 106 -20.97 -0.79 -18.27
C GLU A 106 -19.57 -0.28 -18.63
N MET A 107 -18.59 -1.18 -18.65
CA MET A 107 -17.20 -0.87 -18.95
C MET A 107 -16.58 -1.90 -19.90
N GLU A 108 -15.56 -1.46 -20.63
CA GLU A 108 -14.67 -2.33 -21.39
C GLU A 108 -13.25 -2.13 -20.86
N LEU A 109 -12.65 -3.20 -20.36
CA LEU A 109 -11.26 -3.23 -19.91
C LEU A 109 -10.38 -3.83 -21.00
N ASP A 110 -9.15 -3.35 -21.10
CA ASP A 110 -8.11 -3.98 -21.91
C ASP A 110 -7.70 -5.31 -21.26
N ASP A 111 -7.74 -6.40 -22.03
CA ASP A 111 -7.51 -7.76 -21.53
C ASP A 111 -6.05 -8.03 -21.10
N ALA A 112 -5.10 -7.24 -21.60
CA ALA A 112 -3.67 -7.40 -21.35
C ALA A 112 -3.17 -6.54 -20.18
N THR A 113 -3.80 -5.39 -19.94
CA THR A 113 -3.37 -4.39 -18.94
C THR A 113 -4.36 -4.20 -17.80
N GLY A 114 -5.62 -4.59 -17.97
CA GLY A 114 -6.69 -4.41 -16.99
C GLY A 114 -7.15 -2.95 -16.86
N LEU A 115 -6.75 -2.06 -17.77
CA LEU A 115 -7.16 -0.65 -17.77
C LEU A 115 -8.52 -0.46 -18.43
N ILE A 116 -9.32 0.47 -17.90
CA ILE A 116 -10.64 0.82 -18.44
C ILE A 116 -10.45 1.62 -19.73
N GLN A 117 -10.79 1.00 -20.87
CA GLN A 117 -10.73 1.62 -22.19
C GLN A 117 -11.98 2.45 -22.49
N LYS A 118 -13.13 1.99 -22.00
CA LYS A 118 -14.41 2.63 -22.27
C LYS A 118 -15.38 2.48 -21.11
N ILE A 119 -16.16 3.54 -20.88
CA ILE A 119 -17.35 3.53 -20.03
C ILE A 119 -18.52 3.79 -20.98
N SER A 120 -19.50 2.89 -20.98
CA SER A 120 -20.65 2.94 -21.88
C SER A 120 -21.85 3.51 -21.13
N THR A 121 -22.82 2.67 -20.77
CA THR A 121 -24.03 3.08 -20.06
C THR A 121 -23.72 3.30 -18.58
N VAL A 122 -24.14 4.44 -18.02
CA VAL A 122 -24.13 4.72 -16.58
C VAL A 122 -25.55 4.53 -16.04
N TYR A 123 -25.71 3.67 -15.04
CA TYR A 123 -27.01 3.33 -14.45
C TYR A 123 -27.25 4.04 -13.13
N ALA A 124 -26.25 4.05 -12.23
CA ALA A 124 -26.35 4.58 -10.88
C ALA A 124 -25.18 5.54 -10.59
N PRO A 125 -25.21 6.77 -11.12
CA PRO A 125 -24.07 7.69 -11.03
C PRO A 125 -23.65 8.05 -9.60
N GLU A 126 -24.58 8.06 -8.65
CA GLU A 126 -24.34 8.29 -7.23
C GLU A 126 -23.53 7.16 -6.57
N HIS A 127 -23.59 5.95 -7.13
CA HIS A 127 -22.83 4.80 -6.64
C HIS A 127 -21.42 4.72 -7.22
N PHE A 128 -20.96 5.65 -8.07
CA PHE A 128 -19.54 5.70 -8.43
C PHE A 128 -18.66 5.94 -7.19
N PRO A 129 -17.39 5.49 -7.24
CA PRO A 129 -16.44 5.80 -6.17
C PRO A 129 -16.32 7.30 -5.95
N VAL A 130 -16.09 7.68 -4.69
CA VAL A 130 -15.96 9.10 -4.30
C VAL A 130 -14.80 9.76 -5.04
N GLY A 131 -15.04 10.96 -5.56
CA GLY A 131 -14.07 11.72 -6.37
C GLY A 131 -14.22 11.51 -7.88
N ILE A 132 -15.04 10.56 -8.33
CA ILE A 132 -15.33 10.38 -9.76
C ILE A 132 -16.47 11.32 -10.17
N THR A 133 -16.17 12.24 -11.08
CA THR A 133 -17.18 13.20 -11.56
C THR A 133 -17.98 12.61 -12.72
N VAL A 134 -19.31 12.74 -12.68
CA VAL A 134 -20.22 12.41 -13.78
C VAL A 134 -20.85 13.70 -14.33
N LYS A 135 -20.68 13.96 -15.62
CA LYS A 135 -21.28 15.14 -16.30
C LYS A 135 -22.08 14.70 -17.49
N LYS A 136 -23.36 15.11 -17.56
CA LYS A 136 -24.27 14.80 -18.67
C LYS A 136 -24.32 13.29 -19.01
N GLY A 137 -24.30 12.45 -17.97
CA GLY A 137 -24.32 10.98 -18.10
C GLY A 137 -22.98 10.32 -18.45
N ALA A 138 -21.90 11.08 -18.61
CA ALA A 138 -20.55 10.55 -18.85
C ALA A 138 -19.67 10.67 -17.60
N ALA A 139 -19.13 9.54 -17.13
CA ALA A 139 -18.17 9.50 -16.03
C ALA A 139 -16.75 9.85 -16.52
N ASP A 140 -15.95 10.47 -15.65
CA ASP A 140 -14.54 10.71 -15.91
C ASP A 140 -13.75 9.39 -15.90
N ARG A 141 -13.47 8.87 -17.11
CA ARG A 141 -12.74 7.62 -17.30
C ARG A 141 -11.29 7.69 -16.79
N ALA A 142 -10.65 8.85 -16.81
CA ALA A 142 -9.28 8.98 -16.33
C ALA A 142 -9.26 8.87 -14.80
N ALA A 143 -10.15 9.59 -14.13
CA ALA A 143 -10.30 9.51 -12.68
C ALA A 143 -10.74 8.09 -12.23
N LEU A 144 -11.63 7.43 -12.97
CA LEU A 144 -12.04 6.07 -12.62
C LEU A 144 -10.91 5.05 -12.83
N ASN A 145 -10.07 5.23 -13.86
CA ASN A 145 -8.86 4.43 -14.02
C ASN A 145 -7.87 4.65 -12.88
N GLU A 146 -7.63 5.89 -12.47
CA GLU A 146 -6.80 6.22 -11.30
C GLU A 146 -7.34 5.47 -10.08
N TRP A 147 -8.63 5.61 -9.77
CA TRP A 147 -9.27 4.88 -8.68
C TRP A 147 -9.13 3.35 -8.78
N TRP A 148 -9.37 2.79 -9.97
CA TRP A 148 -9.27 1.36 -10.21
C TRP A 148 -7.85 0.85 -9.97
N THR A 149 -6.84 1.55 -10.47
CA THR A 149 -5.45 1.11 -10.35
C THR A 149 -4.84 1.38 -9.00
N ASP A 150 -5.31 2.39 -8.25
CA ASP A 150 -4.83 2.68 -6.89
C ASP A 150 -5.19 1.56 -5.91
N ARG A 151 -6.15 0.69 -6.25
CA ARG A 151 -6.49 -0.51 -5.47
C ARG A 151 -5.48 -1.64 -5.70
N SER A 152 -4.62 -1.57 -6.71
CA SER A 152 -3.63 -2.62 -6.97
C SER A 152 -2.47 -2.57 -6.00
N ILE A 153 -1.79 -3.71 -5.80
CA ILE A 153 -0.53 -3.76 -5.06
C ILE A 153 0.49 -2.80 -5.71
N PRO A 154 1.12 -1.88 -4.95
CA PRO A 154 2.15 -1.00 -5.48
C PRO A 154 3.35 -1.78 -6.02
N ALA A 155 3.91 -1.32 -7.14
CA ALA A 155 5.11 -1.92 -7.72
C ALA A 155 6.36 -1.79 -6.82
N SER A 156 6.33 -0.83 -5.89
CA SER A 156 7.35 -0.59 -4.86
C SER A 156 7.22 -1.47 -3.63
N ARG A 157 6.15 -2.27 -3.49
CA ARG A 157 5.97 -3.13 -2.31
C ARG A 157 7.11 -4.15 -2.21
N SER A 158 7.66 -4.30 -1.00
CA SER A 158 8.72 -5.26 -0.73
C SER A 158 8.29 -6.70 -1.12
N GLY A 159 9.07 -7.34 -2.00
CA GLY A 159 8.84 -8.71 -2.47
C GLY A 159 7.83 -8.88 -3.61
N VAL A 160 7.20 -7.79 -4.09
CA VAL A 160 6.15 -7.89 -5.12
C VAL A 160 6.71 -8.35 -6.47
N ARG A 161 7.94 -7.97 -6.81
CA ARG A 161 8.56 -8.32 -8.09
C ARG A 161 8.80 -9.83 -8.18
N GLU A 162 9.37 -10.40 -7.14
CA GLU A 162 9.62 -11.83 -7.00
C GLU A 162 8.30 -12.61 -7.00
N ALA A 163 7.27 -12.08 -6.32
CA ALA A 163 5.92 -12.64 -6.35
C ALA A 163 5.34 -12.65 -7.77
N LEU A 164 5.39 -11.55 -8.51
CA LEU A 164 4.89 -11.48 -9.89
C LEU A 164 5.61 -12.46 -10.84
N GLU A 165 6.93 -12.61 -10.69
CA GLU A 165 7.72 -13.60 -11.44
C GLU A 165 7.24 -15.03 -11.13
N THR A 166 6.94 -15.33 -9.86
CA THR A 166 6.41 -16.63 -9.41
C THR A 166 4.98 -16.89 -9.90
N LEU A 167 4.15 -15.84 -9.92
CA LEU A 167 2.76 -15.89 -10.39
C LEU A 167 2.67 -15.94 -11.94
N GLU A 168 3.77 -15.68 -12.65
CA GLU A 168 3.80 -15.50 -14.12
C GLU A 168 2.86 -14.37 -14.60
N ILE A 169 2.72 -13.32 -13.79
CA ILE A 169 1.85 -12.18 -14.08
C ILE A 169 2.69 -10.96 -14.43
N THR A 170 2.28 -10.25 -15.48
CA THR A 170 3.02 -9.12 -16.05
C THR A 170 2.87 -7.82 -15.24
N SER A 171 1.78 -7.66 -14.50
CA SER A 171 1.48 -6.45 -13.73
C SER A 171 0.53 -6.74 -12.57
N THR A 172 0.73 -6.04 -11.44
CA THR A 172 -0.20 -6.07 -10.30
C THR A 172 -1.61 -5.62 -10.68
N LYS A 173 -1.76 -4.79 -11.71
CA LYS A 173 -3.07 -4.35 -12.23
C LYS A 173 -3.91 -5.50 -12.79
N MET A 174 -3.27 -6.55 -13.30
CA MET A 174 -3.98 -7.74 -13.77
C MET A 174 -4.54 -8.58 -12.62
N LEU A 175 -3.98 -8.48 -11.42
CA LEU A 175 -4.51 -9.15 -10.24
C LEU A 175 -5.91 -8.63 -9.88
N LEU A 176 -6.16 -7.33 -10.08
CA LEU A 176 -7.50 -6.74 -9.90
C LEU A 176 -8.52 -7.47 -10.77
N VAL A 177 -8.24 -7.67 -12.06
CA VAL A 177 -9.17 -8.35 -12.96
C VAL A 177 -9.38 -9.81 -12.56
N ARG A 178 -8.33 -10.48 -12.08
CA ARG A 178 -8.36 -11.90 -11.66
C ARG A 178 -9.22 -12.16 -10.43
N CYS A 179 -9.34 -11.18 -9.53
CA CYS A 179 -10.21 -11.25 -8.35
C CYS A 179 -11.49 -10.42 -8.49
N TYR A 180 -11.90 -10.09 -9.72
CA TYR A 180 -13.08 -9.24 -10.00
C TYR A 180 -13.03 -7.86 -9.35
N GLY A 181 -11.85 -7.40 -8.96
CA GLY A 181 -11.64 -6.17 -8.21
C GLY A 181 -12.29 -6.23 -6.84
N LEU A 182 -12.51 -7.40 -6.23
CA LEU A 182 -13.02 -7.50 -4.86
C LEU A 182 -11.94 -7.08 -3.86
N SER A 183 -12.35 -6.48 -2.74
CA SER A 183 -11.46 -6.08 -1.65
C SER A 183 -12.10 -6.32 -0.28
N LEU A 184 -11.30 -6.16 0.77
CA LEU A 184 -11.75 -6.05 2.17
C LEU A 184 -11.66 -4.58 2.64
N SER A 185 -11.85 -3.62 1.73
CA SER A 185 -11.82 -2.20 2.06
C SER A 185 -13.01 -1.44 1.46
N ASP A 186 -13.66 -2.00 0.46
CA ASP A 186 -14.82 -1.43 -0.21
C ASP A 186 -15.68 -2.54 -0.84
N GLN A 187 -16.88 -2.19 -1.31
CA GLN A 187 -17.83 -3.15 -1.90
C GLN A 187 -17.96 -3.04 -3.43
N TYR A 188 -16.93 -2.52 -4.09
CA TYR A 188 -16.88 -2.47 -5.54
C TYR A 188 -16.29 -3.73 -6.15
N TRP A 189 -16.86 -4.16 -7.28
CA TRP A 189 -16.36 -5.28 -8.06
C TRP A 189 -16.77 -5.16 -9.53
N ILE A 190 -16.21 -5.99 -10.41
CA ILE A 190 -16.58 -6.08 -11.82
C ILE A 190 -17.28 -7.41 -12.10
N CYS A 191 -18.44 -7.35 -12.74
CA CYS A 191 -19.17 -8.53 -13.20
C CYS A 191 -18.96 -8.71 -14.72
N PRO A 192 -18.21 -9.73 -15.17
CA PRO A 192 -18.01 -9.96 -16.61
C PRO A 192 -19.33 -10.18 -17.36
N GLU A 193 -19.42 -9.71 -18.60
CA GLU A 193 -20.61 -9.90 -19.44
C GLU A 193 -20.91 -11.40 -19.62
N GLY A 194 -22.18 -11.78 -19.42
CA GLY A 194 -22.62 -13.18 -19.50
C GLY A 194 -22.30 -14.04 -18.26
N SER A 195 -21.66 -13.46 -17.24
CA SER A 195 -21.42 -14.12 -15.96
C SER A 195 -22.72 -14.32 -15.15
N SER A 196 -22.78 -15.39 -14.36
CA SER A 196 -23.85 -15.65 -13.39
C SER A 196 -23.43 -15.32 -11.95
N LEU A 197 -22.26 -14.70 -11.77
CA LEU A 197 -21.74 -14.33 -10.46
C LEU A 197 -22.66 -13.32 -9.77
N THR A 198 -22.80 -13.48 -8.46
CA THR A 198 -23.55 -12.56 -7.59
C THR A 198 -22.66 -12.11 -6.45
N TRP A 199 -22.96 -10.94 -5.87
CA TRP A 199 -22.23 -10.40 -4.73
C TRP A 199 -22.15 -11.41 -3.58
N GLU A 200 -23.27 -12.08 -3.28
CA GLU A 200 -23.39 -13.08 -2.22
C GLU A 200 -22.38 -14.22 -2.36
N THR A 201 -22.14 -14.64 -3.59
CA THR A 201 -21.33 -15.84 -3.88
C THR A 201 -19.82 -15.59 -3.90
N ILE A 202 -19.37 -14.34 -3.98
CA ILE A 202 -17.94 -14.04 -4.24
C ILE A 202 -17.31 -13.06 -3.27
N ASN A 203 -18.09 -12.31 -2.48
CA ASN A 203 -17.51 -11.28 -1.63
C ASN A 203 -16.66 -11.88 -0.49
N PHE A 204 -15.54 -11.25 -0.16
CA PHE A 204 -14.60 -11.74 0.86
C PHE A 204 -15.06 -11.54 2.31
N PHE A 205 -16.13 -10.77 2.53
CA PHE A 205 -16.69 -10.53 3.86
C PHE A 205 -17.44 -11.77 4.36
N ASP A 206 -18.26 -12.40 3.52
CA ASP A 206 -19.05 -13.58 3.89
C ASP A 206 -18.39 -14.91 3.49
N ASN A 207 -17.53 -14.87 2.46
CA ASN A 207 -16.94 -16.09 1.88
C ASN A 207 -15.46 -16.20 2.27
N ASP A 208 -14.98 -17.44 2.32
CA ASP A 208 -13.56 -17.71 2.51
C ASP A 208 -12.77 -17.36 1.25
N PHE A 209 -11.49 -17.03 1.44
CA PHE A 209 -10.58 -16.67 0.35
C PHE A 209 -9.28 -17.46 0.45
N SER A 210 -8.59 -17.55 -0.68
CA SER A 210 -7.37 -18.33 -0.79
C SER A 210 -6.17 -17.64 -0.12
N ASP A 211 -5.37 -18.44 0.58
CA ASP A 211 -4.07 -18.05 1.14
C ASP A 211 -2.96 -17.99 0.07
N ASP A 212 -3.19 -18.51 -1.14
CA ASP A 212 -2.13 -18.73 -2.15
C ASP A 212 -1.39 -17.43 -2.54
N ILE A 213 -2.13 -16.35 -2.79
CA ILE A 213 -1.52 -15.07 -3.15
C ILE A 213 -0.75 -14.46 -1.98
N GLY A 214 -1.33 -14.48 -0.78
CA GLY A 214 -0.67 -14.02 0.45
C GLY A 214 0.58 -14.83 0.79
N ASP A 215 0.58 -16.14 0.54
CA ASP A 215 1.73 -17.03 0.72
C ASP A 215 2.87 -16.63 -0.24
N VAL A 216 2.57 -16.44 -1.53
CA VAL A 216 3.56 -16.02 -2.54
C VAL A 216 4.10 -14.62 -2.25
N LEU A 217 3.24 -13.66 -1.89
CA LEU A 217 3.67 -12.32 -1.43
C LEU A 217 4.55 -12.40 -0.18
N PHE A 218 4.41 -13.46 0.61
CA PHE A 218 5.23 -13.71 1.79
C PHE A 218 6.52 -14.48 1.50
N GLY A 219 6.78 -14.83 0.24
CA GLY A 219 7.98 -15.53 -0.21
C GLY A 219 7.89 -17.05 -0.07
N ALA A 220 6.68 -17.61 0.03
CA ALA A 220 6.50 -19.05 -0.10
C ALA A 220 6.69 -19.49 -1.56
N ASP A 221 7.22 -20.70 -1.75
CA ASP A 221 7.33 -21.30 -3.08
C ASP A 221 5.95 -21.54 -3.69
N LYS A 222 5.88 -21.48 -5.03
CA LYS A 222 4.68 -21.83 -5.77
C LYS A 222 4.28 -23.28 -5.44
N LYS A 223 3.02 -23.48 -5.03
CA LYS A 223 2.45 -24.81 -4.85
C LYS A 223 2.44 -25.56 -6.20
N ALA A 224 2.47 -26.89 -6.15
CA ALA A 224 2.45 -27.73 -7.36
C ALA A 224 1.12 -27.61 -8.13
N ASP A 225 0.04 -27.27 -7.41
CA ASP A 225 -1.30 -27.09 -7.96
C ASP A 225 -1.51 -25.70 -8.58
N ALA A 226 -2.59 -25.55 -9.34
CA ALA A 226 -2.99 -24.25 -9.89
C ALA A 226 -3.33 -23.29 -8.76
N LEU A 227 -2.73 -22.09 -8.77
CA LEU A 227 -2.96 -21.06 -7.77
C LEU A 227 -4.39 -20.51 -7.86
N ASP A 228 -5.04 -20.35 -6.72
CA ASP A 228 -6.31 -19.65 -6.62
C ASP A 228 -6.09 -18.14 -6.40
N PHE A 229 -6.56 -17.34 -7.37
CA PHE A 229 -6.46 -15.89 -7.34
C PHE A 229 -7.64 -15.22 -6.60
N SER A 230 -8.59 -15.98 -6.07
CA SER A 230 -9.67 -15.47 -5.22
C SER A 230 -9.10 -15.07 -3.85
N SER A 231 -8.44 -13.92 -3.81
CA SER A 231 -7.78 -13.39 -2.61
C SER A 231 -7.91 -11.86 -2.53
N PRO A 232 -8.22 -11.30 -1.35
CA PRO A 232 -8.19 -9.85 -1.11
C PRO A 232 -6.76 -9.27 -1.11
N ASP A 233 -5.72 -10.11 -1.11
CA ASP A 233 -4.33 -9.64 -1.20
C ASP A 233 -4.02 -8.93 -2.52
N ASN A 234 -4.76 -9.30 -3.58
CA ASN A 234 -4.67 -8.68 -4.91
C ASN A 234 -5.03 -7.19 -4.92
N THR A 235 -5.82 -6.75 -3.92
CA THR A 235 -6.36 -5.38 -3.82
C THR A 235 -5.90 -4.64 -2.56
N SER A 236 -4.82 -5.12 -1.95
CA SER A 236 -4.24 -4.50 -0.77
C SER A 236 -3.21 -3.45 -1.21
N ASP A 237 -3.46 -2.16 -0.99
CA ASP A 237 -2.56 -1.02 -1.31
C ASP A 237 -1.49 -0.77 -0.22
N GLY A 238 -0.34 -0.14 -0.50
CA GLY A 238 0.70 0.23 0.48
C GLY A 238 2.03 -0.52 0.34
N ASN A 239 3.13 0.04 0.83
CA ASN A 239 4.47 -0.46 0.49
C ASN A 239 5.04 -1.53 1.44
N LEU A 240 4.53 -1.64 2.67
CA LEU A 240 4.94 -2.69 3.60
C LEU A 240 4.42 -4.06 3.17
N LYS A 241 5.17 -5.10 3.56
CA LYS A 241 4.78 -6.49 3.35
C LYS A 241 3.53 -6.80 4.17
N LYS A 242 2.43 -7.15 3.53
CA LYS A 242 1.17 -7.47 4.23
C LYS A 242 0.30 -8.45 3.48
N ARG A 243 -0.53 -9.17 4.23
CA ARG A 243 -1.52 -10.12 3.71
C ARG A 243 -2.75 -10.18 4.58
N TRP A 244 -3.87 -10.60 3.99
CA TRP A 244 -5.06 -11.00 4.70
C TRP A 244 -4.97 -12.47 5.11
N LYS A 245 -5.61 -12.79 6.23
CA LYS A 245 -5.84 -14.16 6.71
C LYS A 245 -7.19 -14.26 7.38
N ILE A 246 -7.75 -15.46 7.35
CA ILE A 246 -8.88 -15.81 8.22
C ILE A 246 -8.29 -16.49 9.46
N ILE A 247 -8.40 -15.83 10.61
CA ILE A 247 -7.90 -16.31 11.90
C ILE A 247 -9.11 -16.47 12.82
N ASP A 248 -9.39 -17.71 13.25
CA ASP A 248 -10.56 -18.02 14.09
C ASP A 248 -11.89 -17.48 13.53
N GLY A 249 -12.04 -17.54 12.20
CA GLY A 249 -13.22 -17.05 11.47
C GLY A 249 -13.24 -15.53 11.21
N LYS A 250 -12.28 -14.78 11.76
CA LYS A 250 -12.16 -13.33 11.58
C LYS A 250 -11.22 -12.99 10.43
N ARG A 251 -11.55 -11.95 9.67
CA ARG A 251 -10.70 -11.44 8.59
C ARG A 251 -9.69 -10.49 9.21
N CYS A 252 -8.41 -10.84 9.14
CA CYS A 252 -7.33 -10.11 9.80
C CYS A 252 -6.25 -9.72 8.80
N LEU A 253 -5.74 -8.50 8.92
CA LEU A 253 -4.61 -8.01 8.15
C LEU A 253 -3.32 -8.22 8.95
N VAL A 254 -2.38 -8.96 8.38
CA VAL A 254 -1.05 -9.21 8.95
C VAL A 254 -0.03 -8.31 8.23
N LYS A 255 0.64 -7.41 8.96
CA LYS A 255 1.62 -6.44 8.44
C LYS A 255 3.01 -6.73 9.00
N GLY A 256 4.02 -6.76 8.13
CA GLY A 256 5.42 -6.92 8.50
C GLY A 256 6.17 -5.60 8.54
N GLY A 257 7.31 -5.60 9.24
CA GLY A 257 8.22 -4.45 9.27
C GLY A 257 9.21 -4.41 8.10
N SER A 258 9.74 -3.23 7.81
CA SER A 258 10.80 -3.05 6.82
C SER A 258 12.19 -3.24 7.45
N ASN A 259 13.16 -3.63 6.64
CA ASN A 259 14.56 -3.64 7.08
C ASN A 259 15.06 -2.20 7.35
N PRO A 260 16.10 -2.01 8.18
CA PRO A 260 16.84 -3.06 8.89
C PRO A 260 16.22 -3.49 10.23
N PHE A 261 15.38 -2.66 10.86
CA PHE A 261 14.93 -2.89 12.23
C PHE A 261 13.65 -3.70 12.37
N ARG A 262 12.80 -3.72 11.32
CA ARG A 262 11.46 -4.34 11.34
C ARG A 262 10.63 -3.92 12.55
N GLN A 263 10.72 -2.64 12.92
CA GLN A 263 10.14 -2.08 14.14
C GLN A 263 8.63 -1.79 14.03
N GLN A 264 8.12 -1.58 12.80
CA GLN A 264 6.74 -1.13 12.58
C GLN A 264 5.65 -2.00 13.25
N PRO A 265 5.76 -3.35 13.29
CA PRO A 265 4.83 -4.18 14.05
C PRO A 265 4.64 -3.75 15.51
N PHE A 266 5.73 -3.43 16.20
CA PHE A 266 5.70 -2.99 17.60
C PHE A 266 5.12 -1.58 17.71
N ASN A 267 5.47 -0.70 16.76
CA ASN A 267 4.99 0.67 16.73
C ASN A 267 3.46 0.75 16.59
N GLU A 268 2.83 -0.14 15.81
CA GLU A 268 1.37 -0.22 15.71
C GLU A 268 0.73 -0.49 17.07
N VAL A 269 1.29 -1.43 17.84
CA VAL A 269 0.79 -1.80 19.17
C VAL A 269 1.02 -0.68 20.19
N ILE A 270 2.19 -0.04 20.16
CA ILE A 270 2.49 1.11 21.03
C ILE A 270 1.54 2.28 20.73
N ALA A 271 1.34 2.60 19.45
CA ALA A 271 0.42 3.65 19.05
C ALA A 271 -1.02 3.35 19.49
N ALA A 272 -1.49 2.11 19.34
CA ALA A 272 -2.78 1.66 19.87
C ALA A 272 -2.88 1.85 21.40
N GLY A 273 -1.86 1.45 22.16
CA GLY A 273 -1.83 1.64 23.60
C GLY A 273 -1.85 3.10 24.06
N ILE A 274 -1.24 4.02 23.31
CA ILE A 274 -1.31 5.47 23.55
C ILE A 274 -2.71 6.01 23.21
N MET A 275 -3.27 5.59 22.07
CA MET A 275 -4.64 5.99 21.66
C MET A 275 -5.69 5.52 22.67
N GLU A 276 -5.56 4.31 23.21
CA GLU A 276 -6.44 3.78 24.26
C GLU A 276 -6.41 4.66 25.52
N ARG A 277 -5.21 5.03 25.99
CA ARG A 277 -5.04 5.95 27.14
C ARG A 277 -5.72 7.29 26.92
N LEU A 278 -5.63 7.81 25.71
CA LEU A 278 -6.23 9.08 25.30
C LEU A 278 -7.69 8.97 24.85
N SER A 279 -8.29 7.78 24.90
CA SER A 279 -9.66 7.53 24.41
C SER A 279 -9.87 7.99 22.95
N ILE A 280 -8.83 7.86 22.13
CA ILE A 280 -8.89 8.13 20.69
C ILE A 280 -9.44 6.86 20.01
N PRO A 281 -10.51 6.94 19.19
CA PRO A 281 -10.99 5.80 18.42
C PRO A 281 -9.90 5.27 17.50
N HIS A 282 -9.53 4.01 17.65
CA HIS A 282 -8.42 3.38 16.93
C HIS A 282 -8.67 1.91 16.63
N ILE A 283 -7.86 1.37 15.72
CA ILE A 283 -7.83 -0.06 15.43
C ILE A 283 -6.87 -0.75 16.41
N PRO A 284 -7.31 -1.78 17.14
CA PRO A 284 -6.43 -2.55 18.00
C PRO A 284 -5.45 -3.37 17.16
N TYR A 285 -4.21 -3.45 17.62
CA TYR A 285 -3.16 -4.25 17.03
C TYR A 285 -2.54 -5.17 18.07
N GLU A 286 -2.15 -6.36 17.63
CA GLU A 286 -1.36 -7.31 18.41
C GLU A 286 -0.08 -7.67 17.67
N VAL A 287 0.97 -8.03 18.40
CA VAL A 287 2.19 -8.60 17.81
C VAL A 287 2.01 -10.11 17.65
N THR A 288 2.35 -10.63 16.48
CA THR A 288 2.44 -12.07 16.20
C THR A 288 3.78 -12.41 15.56
N TRP A 289 4.21 -13.65 15.73
CA TRP A 289 5.51 -14.13 15.28
C TRP A 289 5.35 -15.24 14.24
N ASN A 290 6.08 -15.13 13.13
CA ASN A 290 6.12 -16.18 12.12
C ASN A 290 7.56 -16.40 11.65
N LYS A 291 8.06 -17.64 11.81
CA LYS A 291 9.45 -18.02 11.49
C LYS A 291 10.49 -17.07 12.10
N GLY A 292 10.26 -16.63 13.34
CA GLY A 292 11.15 -15.71 14.08
C GLY A 292 11.12 -14.25 13.61
N ALA A 293 10.17 -13.88 12.74
CA ALA A 293 9.97 -12.49 12.33
C ALA A 293 8.69 -11.89 12.95
N PRO A 294 8.74 -10.61 13.40
CA PRO A 294 7.60 -9.94 13.98
C PRO A 294 6.63 -9.42 12.91
N TYR A 295 5.35 -9.50 13.21
CA TYR A 295 4.24 -8.97 12.44
C TYR A 295 3.23 -8.32 13.37
N SER A 296 2.53 -7.29 12.92
CA SER A 296 1.32 -6.81 13.58
C SER A 296 0.10 -7.42 12.92
N VAL A 297 -0.93 -7.68 13.70
CA VAL A 297 -2.23 -8.16 13.24
C VAL A 297 -3.34 -7.25 13.73
N CYS A 298 -4.28 -6.92 12.85
CA CYS A 298 -5.54 -6.27 13.21
C CYS A 298 -6.72 -6.96 12.53
N GLU A 299 -7.87 -6.95 13.18
CA GLU A 299 -9.14 -7.37 12.58
C GLU A 299 -9.63 -6.31 11.58
N ASP A 300 -10.29 -6.76 10.53
CA ASP A 300 -10.94 -5.86 9.58
C ASP A 300 -12.06 -5.08 10.28
N PHE A 301 -12.02 -3.75 10.15
CA PHE A 301 -13.05 -2.86 10.67
C PHE A 301 -14.07 -2.46 9.59
N VAL A 302 -13.78 -2.78 8.33
CA VAL A 302 -14.71 -2.67 7.22
C VAL A 302 -15.63 -3.88 7.25
N THR A 303 -16.91 -3.66 7.04
CA THR A 303 -17.91 -4.74 7.12
C THR A 303 -18.49 -5.01 5.73
N ARG A 304 -19.36 -6.03 5.64
CA ARG A 304 -20.13 -6.31 4.43
C ARG A 304 -20.94 -5.10 3.93
N ASP A 305 -21.34 -4.21 4.83
CA ASP A 305 -22.27 -3.13 4.56
C ASP A 305 -21.62 -1.75 4.57
N THR A 306 -20.35 -1.65 4.97
CA THR A 306 -19.61 -0.39 5.07
C THR A 306 -18.36 -0.41 4.19
N GLU A 307 -18.01 0.72 3.59
CA GLU A 307 -16.77 0.91 2.84
C GLU A 307 -15.88 1.97 3.47
N LEU A 308 -14.57 1.78 3.37
CA LEU A 308 -13.58 2.78 3.70
C LEU A 308 -13.31 3.68 2.50
N VAL A 309 -13.56 4.98 2.67
CA VAL A 309 -13.20 6.00 1.69
C VAL A 309 -11.95 6.75 2.18
N PRO A 310 -10.78 6.58 1.54
CA PRO A 310 -9.57 7.29 1.92
C PRO A 310 -9.73 8.81 1.81
N ALA A 311 -9.10 9.56 2.72
CA ALA A 311 -9.11 11.02 2.71
C ALA A 311 -8.63 11.62 1.37
N TRP A 312 -7.77 10.90 0.64
CA TRP A 312 -7.33 11.28 -0.71
C TRP A 312 -8.50 11.44 -1.68
N ARG A 313 -9.51 10.57 -1.61
CA ARG A 313 -10.71 10.65 -2.46
C ARG A 313 -11.58 11.86 -2.15
N ILE A 314 -11.53 12.32 -0.91
CA ILE A 314 -12.29 13.47 -0.42
C ILE A 314 -11.72 14.76 -0.98
N LEU A 315 -10.39 14.89 -0.97
CA LEU A 315 -9.69 16.01 -1.57
C LEU A 315 -10.02 16.19 -3.06
N LYS A 316 -10.35 15.10 -3.76
CA LYS A 316 -10.67 15.09 -5.20
C LYS A 316 -12.12 15.51 -5.50
N THR A 317 -12.99 15.61 -4.49
CA THR A 317 -14.39 15.99 -4.70
C THR A 317 -14.57 17.45 -5.10
N GLN A 318 -13.61 18.31 -4.74
CA GLN A 318 -13.60 19.73 -5.08
C GLN A 318 -12.22 20.13 -5.60
N LYS A 319 -12.19 21.14 -6.46
CA LYS A 319 -10.91 21.73 -6.90
C LYS A 319 -10.33 22.59 -5.78
N LYS A 320 -9.09 22.33 -5.38
CA LYS A 320 -8.37 23.15 -4.41
C LYS A 320 -8.01 24.51 -5.02
N SER A 321 -8.28 25.59 -4.29
CA SER A 321 -7.74 26.92 -4.58
C SER A 321 -6.30 27.03 -4.10
N ASN A 322 -5.44 27.72 -4.85
CA ASN A 322 -4.04 27.95 -4.46
C ASN A 322 -3.91 28.79 -3.18
N SER A 323 -4.93 29.59 -2.84
CA SER A 323 -4.94 30.44 -1.64
C SER A 323 -5.45 29.75 -0.37
N VAL A 324 -5.86 28.49 -0.47
CA VAL A 324 -6.42 27.70 0.64
C VAL A 324 -5.42 26.61 0.98
N SER A 325 -5.07 26.47 2.26
CA SER A 325 -4.16 25.42 2.72
C SER A 325 -4.72 24.03 2.45
N VAL A 326 -3.85 23.01 2.41
CA VAL A 326 -4.29 21.61 2.25
C VAL A 326 -5.26 21.20 3.36
N TYR A 327 -4.98 21.61 4.61
CA TYR A 327 -5.86 21.37 5.77
C TYR A 327 -7.26 21.94 5.56
N GLN A 328 -7.35 23.24 5.27
CA GLN A 328 -8.65 23.88 5.11
C GLN A 328 -9.40 23.33 3.89
N HIS A 329 -8.70 22.99 2.81
CA HIS A 329 -9.32 22.34 1.66
C HIS A 329 -9.94 20.98 2.03
N PHE A 330 -9.26 20.17 2.84
CA PHE A 330 -9.81 18.91 3.33
C PHE A 330 -11.07 19.11 4.18
N VAL A 331 -11.04 20.06 5.12
CA VAL A 331 -12.21 20.42 5.96
C VAL A 331 -13.38 20.87 5.08
N ASN A 332 -13.15 21.77 4.12
CA ASN A 332 -14.18 22.24 3.18
C ASN A 332 -14.77 21.09 2.34
N CYS A 333 -13.96 20.10 1.96
CA CYS A 333 -14.42 18.91 1.24
C CYS A 333 -15.31 18.05 2.14
N CYS A 334 -14.93 17.85 3.40
CA CYS A 334 -15.75 17.12 4.38
C CYS A 334 -17.11 17.81 4.60
N GLU A 335 -17.11 19.11 4.84
CA GLU A 335 -18.32 19.92 5.02
C GLU A 335 -19.24 19.84 3.78
N GLY A 336 -18.67 19.97 2.58
CA GLY A 336 -19.41 19.87 1.32
C GLY A 336 -20.05 18.49 1.07
N LEU A 337 -19.54 17.44 1.72
CA LEU A 337 -20.10 16.08 1.68
C LEU A 337 -21.03 15.77 2.86
N GLY A 338 -21.21 16.70 3.80
CA GLY A 338 -21.98 16.49 5.02
C GLY A 338 -21.28 15.57 6.03
N ILE A 339 -19.96 15.47 5.99
CA ILE A 339 -19.16 14.73 6.97
C ILE A 339 -18.89 15.65 8.15
N HIS A 340 -19.37 15.26 9.32
CA HIS A 340 -19.22 16.02 10.56
C HIS A 340 -17.92 15.65 11.29
N ASP A 341 -17.55 16.46 12.29
CA ASP A 341 -16.44 16.21 13.23
C ASP A 341 -15.03 16.09 12.62
N ALA A 342 -14.82 16.66 11.43
CA ALA A 342 -13.51 16.68 10.78
C ALA A 342 -12.44 17.32 11.67
N VAL A 343 -12.68 18.52 12.18
CA VAL A 343 -11.69 19.23 13.02
C VAL A 343 -11.38 18.45 14.32
N PRO A 344 -12.37 18.02 15.13
CA PRO A 344 -12.08 17.18 16.30
C PRO A 344 -11.33 15.87 16.00
N PHE A 345 -11.60 15.22 14.86
CA PHE A 345 -10.86 14.03 14.45
C PHE A 345 -9.39 14.37 14.12
N LEU A 346 -9.18 15.44 13.34
CA LEU A 346 -7.85 15.87 12.91
C LEU A 346 -7.00 16.34 14.10
N ASP A 347 -7.58 17.05 15.07
CA ASP A 347 -6.89 17.46 16.31
C ASP A 347 -6.30 16.23 17.02
N ARG A 348 -7.10 15.17 17.20
CA ARG A 348 -6.65 13.91 17.84
C ARG A 348 -5.58 13.19 17.04
N MET A 349 -5.78 13.08 15.72
CA MET A 349 -4.82 12.42 14.84
C MET A 349 -3.46 13.15 14.82
N ILE A 350 -3.47 14.48 14.71
CA ILE A 350 -2.26 15.30 14.69
C ILE A 350 -1.52 15.23 16.02
N VAL A 351 -2.23 15.28 17.16
CA VAL A 351 -1.64 15.13 18.49
C VAL A 351 -0.99 13.76 18.65
N LEU A 352 -1.68 12.68 18.27
CA LEU A 352 -1.12 11.35 18.28
C LEU A 352 0.16 11.28 17.41
N ASP A 353 0.06 11.71 16.16
CA ASP A 353 1.16 11.66 15.20
C ASP A 353 2.36 12.49 15.68
N TYR A 354 2.13 13.58 16.42
CA TYR A 354 3.19 14.30 17.11
C TYR A 354 3.84 13.45 18.21
N ILE A 355 3.05 12.86 19.12
CA ILE A 355 3.57 12.05 20.25
C ILE A 355 4.46 10.92 19.75
N ILE A 356 3.99 10.18 18.74
CA ILE A 356 4.71 9.02 18.20
C ILE A 356 5.73 9.39 17.12
N ALA A 357 5.84 10.66 16.74
CA ALA A 357 6.67 11.10 15.62
C ALA A 357 6.37 10.32 14.32
N ASN A 358 5.10 10.30 13.91
CA ASN A 358 4.67 9.63 12.69
C ASN A 358 5.13 10.40 11.44
N GLU A 359 5.84 9.70 10.56
CA GLU A 359 6.45 10.29 9.37
C GLU A 359 5.69 9.98 8.08
N ASP A 360 4.65 9.13 8.16
CA ASP A 360 3.94 8.63 6.99
C ASP A 360 2.41 8.64 7.11
N ARG A 361 1.83 9.57 7.90
CA ARG A 361 0.38 9.85 7.84
C ARG A 361 0.01 10.57 6.54
N HIS A 362 -0.04 9.86 5.41
CA HIS A 362 -0.52 10.41 4.14
C HIS A 362 -2.05 10.25 4.00
N PHE A 363 -2.68 10.85 2.98
CA PHE A 363 -4.14 10.85 2.80
C PHE A 363 -4.78 9.49 2.47
N ASN A 364 -3.99 8.42 2.37
CA ASN A 364 -4.51 7.05 2.29
C ASN A 364 -4.40 6.29 3.63
N ASN A 365 -3.78 6.87 4.66
CA ASN A 365 -3.61 6.28 6.00
C ASN A 365 -4.64 6.80 7.01
N PHE A 366 -5.70 7.43 6.52
CA PHE A 366 -6.92 7.74 7.26
C PHE A 366 -8.06 7.98 6.26
N GLY A 367 -9.31 7.93 6.74
CA GLY A 367 -10.48 8.07 5.88
C GLY A 367 -11.77 8.01 6.67
N MET A 368 -12.86 7.76 5.97
CA MET A 368 -14.20 7.69 6.57
C MET A 368 -14.89 6.39 6.19
N LEU A 369 -15.82 5.98 7.06
CA LEU A 369 -16.73 4.89 6.80
C LEU A 369 -18.03 5.44 6.18
N ARG A 370 -18.50 4.75 5.14
CA ARG A 370 -19.75 5.05 4.45
C ARG A 370 -20.57 3.77 4.32
N GLU A 371 -21.88 3.87 4.51
CA GLU A 371 -22.81 2.77 4.21
C GLU A 371 -22.85 2.55 2.69
N ALA A 372 -22.55 1.34 2.24
CA ALA A 372 -22.38 1.03 0.83
C ALA A 372 -23.70 1.07 0.03
N GLU A 373 -24.83 0.70 0.65
CA GLU A 373 -26.14 0.73 -0.02
C GLU A 373 -26.77 2.11 0.01
N THR A 374 -26.73 2.80 1.15
CA THR A 374 -27.43 4.09 1.30
C THR A 374 -26.54 5.29 1.03
N LEU A 375 -25.23 5.08 0.86
CA LEU A 375 -24.20 6.11 0.66
C LEU A 375 -24.09 7.12 1.81
N LYS A 376 -24.63 6.77 2.99
CA LYS A 376 -24.64 7.65 4.16
C LYS A 376 -23.28 7.60 4.84
N TRP A 377 -22.70 8.77 5.11
CA TRP A 377 -21.50 8.88 5.94
C TRP A 377 -21.80 8.46 7.38
N ILE A 378 -21.00 7.50 7.88
CA ILE A 378 -21.02 7.08 9.29
C ILE A 378 -20.16 8.03 10.12
N GLY A 379 -19.00 8.39 9.58
CA GLY A 379 -18.01 9.27 10.23
C GLY A 379 -16.60 8.86 9.86
N PHE A 380 -15.61 9.42 10.55
CA PHE A 380 -14.22 9.03 10.38
C PHE A 380 -14.01 7.57 10.81
N ALA A 381 -13.19 6.85 10.04
CA ALA A 381 -12.71 5.55 10.45
C ALA A 381 -11.84 5.72 11.72
N PRO A 382 -11.82 4.74 12.64
CA PRO A 382 -10.85 4.71 13.73
C PRO A 382 -9.42 4.84 13.16
N ILE A 383 -8.50 5.48 13.88
CA ILE A 383 -7.14 5.65 13.38
C ILE A 383 -6.45 4.28 13.21
N TYR A 384 -5.78 4.09 12.08
CA TYR A 384 -5.02 2.90 11.69
C TYR A 384 -3.71 3.29 11.02
N ASP A 385 -2.80 2.35 10.78
CA ASP A 385 -1.52 2.59 10.08
C ASP A 385 -0.63 3.66 10.74
N SER A 386 -0.21 3.38 11.96
CA SER A 386 0.69 4.21 12.76
C SER A 386 2.10 3.61 12.87
N GLY A 387 2.39 2.54 12.11
CA GLY A 387 3.65 1.79 12.22
C GLY A 387 4.90 2.57 11.81
N SER A 388 4.78 3.52 10.87
CA SER A 388 5.89 4.35 10.37
C SER A 388 6.14 5.57 11.25
N SER A 389 6.38 5.27 12.52
CA SER A 389 6.58 6.21 13.62
C SER A 389 7.76 5.78 14.49
N LEU A 390 8.00 6.45 15.62
CA LEU A 390 8.96 6.07 16.66
C LEU A 390 10.38 5.81 16.12
N GLY A 391 10.76 6.51 15.05
CA GLY A 391 12.05 6.36 14.39
C GLY A 391 12.31 4.96 13.84
N TYR A 392 11.28 4.33 13.26
CA TYR A 392 11.33 2.95 12.73
C TYR A 392 12.49 2.64 11.78
N ASP A 393 13.06 3.65 11.11
CA ASP A 393 14.19 3.55 10.19
C ASP A 393 15.45 4.31 10.67
N LYS A 394 15.44 4.86 11.89
CA LYS A 394 16.47 5.76 12.42
C LYS A 394 17.34 5.09 13.45
N MET A 395 18.62 5.48 13.51
CA MET A 395 19.53 5.07 14.57
C MET A 395 19.17 5.76 15.90
N PRO A 396 19.50 5.18 17.08
CA PRO A 396 19.14 5.76 18.37
C PRO A 396 19.61 7.20 18.59
N MET A 397 20.75 7.60 18.02
CA MET A 397 21.21 9.00 18.08
C MET A 397 20.31 9.95 17.28
N GLN A 398 19.80 9.51 16.13
CA GLN A 398 18.89 10.31 15.29
C GLN A 398 17.51 10.43 15.96
N ILE A 399 17.02 9.35 16.58
CA ILE A 399 15.79 9.38 17.40
C ILE A 399 15.93 10.41 18.52
N ARG A 400 17.09 10.44 19.21
CA ARG A 400 17.35 11.41 20.28
C ARG A 400 17.48 12.85 19.79
N SER A 401 18.07 13.07 18.62
CA SER A 401 18.27 14.43 18.11
C SER A 401 17.01 15.03 17.50
N GLU A 402 16.05 14.20 17.09
CA GLU A 402 14.78 14.60 16.44
C GLU A 402 14.99 15.51 15.21
N LYS A 403 16.19 15.46 14.64
CA LYS A 403 16.55 16.15 13.41
C LYS A 403 15.98 15.39 12.23
N ASP A 404 15.48 16.13 11.25
CA ASP A 404 14.97 15.60 9.99
C ASP A 404 13.77 14.65 10.14
N VAL A 405 12.99 14.79 11.22
CA VAL A 405 11.70 14.11 11.37
C VAL A 405 10.65 14.90 10.61
N VAL A 406 10.31 14.40 9.43
CA VAL A 406 9.23 14.96 8.59
C VAL A 406 7.88 14.50 9.12
N CYS A 407 6.82 15.24 8.77
CA CYS A 407 5.46 14.77 8.97
C CYS A 407 4.59 14.98 7.73
N LYS A 408 3.41 14.39 7.80
CA LYS A 408 2.31 14.44 6.81
C LYS A 408 1.00 14.44 7.61
N PRO A 409 -0.17 14.76 7.03
CA PRO A 409 -0.44 15.01 5.61
C PRO A 409 -0.53 16.49 5.24
N PHE A 410 -0.58 17.41 6.21
CA PHE A 410 -0.89 18.81 5.93
C PHE A 410 0.35 19.69 5.91
N LYS A 411 1.29 19.46 6.83
CA LYS A 411 2.55 20.21 6.94
C LYS A 411 3.74 19.26 6.86
N ASN A 412 4.89 19.74 6.40
CA ASN A 412 6.11 18.93 6.31
C ASN A 412 6.81 18.78 7.67
N HIS A 413 6.50 19.65 8.64
CA HIS A 413 7.11 19.63 9.97
C HIS A 413 6.09 19.54 11.10
N HIS A 414 6.38 18.68 12.09
CA HIS A 414 5.49 18.42 13.23
C HIS A 414 5.10 19.70 14.00
N ALA A 415 6.03 20.63 14.16
CA ALA A 415 5.77 21.91 14.84
C ALA A 415 4.75 22.76 14.08
N GLU A 416 4.80 22.79 12.75
CA GLU A 416 3.82 23.49 11.91
C GLU A 416 2.49 22.75 11.90
N GLN A 417 2.51 21.41 11.89
CA GLN A 417 1.28 20.62 11.93
C GLN A 417 0.53 20.79 13.26
N LEU A 418 1.23 20.90 14.39
CA LEU A 418 0.61 21.18 15.69
C LEU A 418 -0.13 22.53 15.74
N LYS A 419 0.29 23.54 14.97
CA LYS A 419 -0.43 24.83 14.89
C LYS A 419 -1.82 24.70 14.25
N LEU A 420 -2.11 23.58 13.60
CA LEU A 420 -3.44 23.29 13.06
C LEU A 420 -4.41 22.74 14.11
N VAL A 421 -3.92 22.31 15.28
CA VAL A 421 -4.78 21.77 16.34
C VAL A 421 -5.59 22.91 16.96
N SER A 422 -6.92 22.79 16.97
CA SER A 422 -7.80 23.80 17.59
C SER A 422 -8.00 23.64 19.08
N ASP A 423 -7.90 22.42 19.59
CA ASP A 423 -8.21 22.14 20.98
C ASP A 423 -7.27 21.07 21.57
N PHE A 424 -6.65 21.39 22.70
CA PHE A 424 -5.84 20.47 23.50
C PHE A 424 -6.52 20.06 24.81
N SER A 425 -7.69 20.62 25.13
CA SER A 425 -8.35 20.44 26.44
C SER A 425 -8.89 19.02 26.67
N TRP A 426 -9.05 18.23 25.61
CA TRP A 426 -9.45 16.83 25.69
C TRP A 426 -8.32 15.90 26.12
N ILE A 427 -7.06 16.37 26.15
CA ILE A 427 -5.90 15.54 26.48
C ILE A 427 -5.81 15.39 28.01
N ASP A 428 -5.97 14.16 28.47
CA ASP A 428 -5.73 13.77 29.84
C ASP A 428 -4.28 13.25 29.98
N PHE A 429 -3.37 14.14 30.38
CA PHE A 429 -1.94 13.82 30.50
C PHE A 429 -1.62 12.83 31.62
N ASP A 430 -2.46 12.77 32.66
CA ASP A 430 -2.28 11.82 33.77
C ASP A 430 -2.43 10.37 33.27
N ARG A 431 -3.23 10.15 32.21
CA ARG A 431 -3.38 8.84 31.56
C ARG A 431 -2.19 8.43 30.71
N LEU A 432 -1.18 9.29 30.56
CA LEU A 432 0.06 9.00 29.84
C LEU A 432 1.27 8.86 30.79
N GLU A 433 1.07 8.86 32.11
CA GLU A 433 2.15 8.72 33.09
C GLU A 433 2.94 7.42 32.92
N ASP A 434 2.29 6.34 32.48
CA ASP A 434 2.85 5.00 32.32
C ASP A 434 3.28 4.68 30.87
N VAL A 435 3.46 5.71 30.03
CA VAL A 435 3.80 5.54 28.62
C VAL A 435 5.16 4.87 28.42
N ASP A 436 6.11 5.09 29.33
CA ASP A 436 7.40 4.40 29.30
C ASP A 436 7.26 2.91 29.57
N GLU A 437 6.48 2.52 30.57
CA GLU A 437 6.19 1.12 30.88
C GLU A 437 5.46 0.45 29.71
N LEU A 438 4.52 1.14 29.06
CA LEU A 438 3.87 0.66 27.84
C LEU A 438 4.90 0.35 26.75
N ILE A 439 5.75 1.33 26.39
CA ILE A 439 6.75 1.18 25.33
C ILE A 439 7.73 0.06 25.66
N GLU A 440 8.25 0.05 26.89
CA GLU A 440 9.20 -0.96 27.36
C GLU A 440 8.58 -2.36 27.32
N SER A 441 7.34 -2.53 27.77
CA SER A 441 6.67 -3.83 27.77
C SER A 441 6.51 -4.44 26.37
N VAL A 442 6.24 -3.61 25.35
CA VAL A 442 6.10 -4.08 23.96
C VAL A 442 7.47 -4.38 23.35
N LEU A 443 8.47 -3.53 23.59
CA LEU A 443 9.80 -3.65 22.96
C LEU A 443 10.72 -4.66 23.66
N THR A 444 10.37 -5.12 24.87
CA THR A 444 11.10 -6.16 25.62
C THR A 444 10.32 -7.48 25.72
N ALA A 445 9.21 -7.61 24.98
CA ALA A 445 8.45 -8.85 24.91
C ALA A 445 9.31 -10.00 24.35
N GLU A 446 8.95 -11.25 24.67
CA GLU A 446 9.65 -12.43 24.17
C GLU A 446 9.75 -12.43 22.64
N GLY A 447 10.97 -12.61 22.12
CA GLY A 447 11.28 -12.65 20.69
C GLY A 447 11.85 -11.34 20.11
N THR A 448 11.82 -10.23 20.85
CA THR A 448 12.33 -8.92 20.36
C THR A 448 13.85 -8.78 20.41
N GLU A 449 14.57 -9.71 21.05
CA GLU A 449 15.99 -9.59 21.41
C GLU A 449 16.90 -9.40 20.18
N ASP A 450 16.51 -9.97 19.03
CA ASP A 450 17.26 -9.86 17.77
C ASP A 450 16.92 -8.58 16.97
N TYR A 451 15.92 -7.80 17.40
CA TYR A 451 15.36 -6.67 16.64
C TYR A 451 15.61 -5.31 17.30
N ILE A 452 15.48 -5.23 18.62
CA ILE A 452 15.47 -3.96 19.36
C ILE A 452 16.40 -4.04 20.57
N ASP A 453 17.39 -3.14 20.62
CA ASP A 453 18.36 -3.03 21.71
C ASP A 453 17.94 -2.00 22.80
N GLU A 454 18.50 -2.13 24.00
CA GLU A 454 18.22 -1.22 25.13
C GLU A 454 18.55 0.26 24.87
N ILE A 455 19.52 0.56 23.99
CA ILE A 455 19.88 1.94 23.65
C ILE A 455 18.79 2.57 22.79
N ARG A 456 18.18 1.79 21.89
CA ARG A 456 17.02 2.16 21.09
C ARG A 456 15.78 2.34 21.95
N ILE A 457 15.46 1.40 22.84
CA ILE A 457 14.30 1.51 23.75
C ILE A 457 14.38 2.83 24.52
N ARG A 458 15.50 3.11 25.18
CA ARG A 458 15.71 4.38 25.89
C ARG A 458 15.61 5.62 24.99
N ALA A 459 16.02 5.53 23.72
CA ALA A 459 15.89 6.63 22.78
C ALA A 459 14.43 6.92 22.43
N ILE A 460 13.64 5.87 22.15
CA ILE A 460 12.22 5.95 21.82
C ILE A 460 11.45 6.49 23.03
N THR A 461 11.56 5.83 24.18
CA THR A 461 10.91 6.23 25.43
C THR A 461 11.24 7.67 25.79
N GLY A 462 12.51 8.05 25.74
CA GLY A 462 12.92 9.43 26.02
C GLY A 462 12.37 10.46 25.02
N SER A 463 12.20 10.10 23.74
CA SER A 463 11.60 11.01 22.75
C SER A 463 10.10 11.19 22.96
N VAL A 464 9.37 10.09 23.21
CA VAL A 464 7.93 10.15 23.50
C VAL A 464 7.65 10.98 24.76
N LYS A 465 8.40 10.79 25.85
CA LYS A 465 8.24 11.58 27.09
C LYS A 465 8.48 13.07 26.85
N ARG A 466 9.56 13.44 26.16
CA ARG A 466 9.83 14.86 25.81
C ARG A 466 8.71 15.49 24.97
N ARG A 467 8.14 14.73 24.03
CA ARG A 467 7.02 15.19 23.19
C ARG A 467 5.75 15.41 24.01
N ILE A 468 5.45 14.50 24.92
CA ILE A 468 4.30 14.63 25.85
C ILE A 468 4.51 15.83 26.79
N GLU A 469 5.70 16.01 27.36
CA GLU A 469 6.05 17.16 28.20
C GLU A 469 5.90 18.49 27.42
N TYR A 470 6.36 18.54 26.18
CA TYR A 470 6.19 19.72 25.32
C TYR A 470 4.72 20.01 25.04
N LEU A 471 3.92 18.99 24.68
CA LEU A 471 2.49 19.14 24.47
C LEU A 471 1.76 19.62 25.72
N SER A 472 2.13 19.13 26.90
CA SER A 472 1.56 19.58 28.17
C SER A 472 1.83 21.06 28.41
N GLN A 473 3.07 21.52 28.17
CA GLN A 473 3.42 22.94 28.24
C GLN A 473 2.66 23.78 27.21
N LEU A 474 2.50 23.27 25.99
CA LEU A 474 1.76 23.92 24.91
C LEU A 474 0.28 24.11 25.28
N ALA A 475 -0.37 23.06 25.79
CA ALA A 475 -1.76 23.06 26.20
C ALA A 475 -2.05 24.05 27.36
N ILE A 476 -1.08 24.30 28.23
CA ILE A 476 -1.20 25.29 29.33
C ILE A 476 -0.96 26.71 28.84
N SER A 477 -0.02 26.91 27.90
CA SER A 477 0.53 28.23 27.57
C SER A 477 -0.14 28.94 26.40
N GLN A 478 -0.84 28.23 25.52
CA GLN A 478 -1.42 28.80 24.31
C GLN A 478 -2.94 28.72 24.29
N ILE A 479 -3.56 29.83 23.91
CA ILE A 479 -4.87 29.78 23.26
C ILE A 479 -4.59 29.34 21.82
N PRO A 480 -5.10 28.20 21.34
CA PRO A 480 -4.84 27.75 19.98
C PRO A 480 -5.31 28.82 18.99
N VAL A 481 -4.38 29.43 18.26
CA VAL A 481 -4.70 30.28 17.11
C VAL A 481 -4.40 29.41 15.89
N GLN A 482 -5.43 28.75 15.37
CA GLN A 482 -5.30 27.96 14.14
C GLN A 482 -4.79 28.85 13.01
N GLU A 483 -3.58 28.57 12.54
CA GLU A 483 -2.96 29.28 11.44
C GLU A 483 -3.11 28.48 10.14
N HIS A 484 -4.09 28.85 9.32
CA HIS A 484 -4.37 28.17 8.05
C HIS A 484 -3.48 28.65 6.89
N SER A 485 -2.22 28.99 7.17
CA SER A 485 -1.24 29.39 6.16
C SER A 485 -1.00 28.26 5.15
N THR A 486 -0.63 28.62 3.91
CA THR A 486 -0.16 27.67 2.89
C THR A 486 1.35 27.39 3.01
N GLU A 487 2.05 28.10 3.89
CA GLU A 487 3.47 27.87 4.17
C GLU A 487 3.67 26.48 4.77
N ASP A 488 4.74 25.78 4.36
CA ASP A 488 5.05 24.41 4.77
C ASP A 488 4.00 23.35 4.38
N ASP A 489 3.04 23.66 3.51
CA ASP A 489 2.07 22.66 3.01
C ASP A 489 2.80 21.48 2.32
N VAL A 490 2.33 20.26 2.57
CA VAL A 490 2.77 19.08 1.81
C VAL A 490 2.27 19.20 0.37
N GLU A 491 3.19 19.18 -0.60
CA GLU A 491 2.85 19.37 -2.02
C GLU A 491 2.31 18.08 -2.68
N GLU A 492 2.84 16.92 -2.28
CA GLU A 492 2.54 15.63 -2.91
C GLU A 492 2.08 14.59 -1.88
N ASN A 493 0.98 13.88 -2.18
CA ASN A 493 0.48 12.78 -1.36
C ASN A 493 1.25 11.48 -1.66
N ILE A 494 2.48 11.38 -1.15
CA ILE A 494 3.38 10.24 -1.38
C ILE A 494 3.46 9.36 -0.13
N ALA A 495 3.32 8.04 -0.29
CA ALA A 495 3.58 7.06 0.76
C ALA A 495 5.09 6.78 0.90
N ALA A 496 5.55 6.40 2.09
CA ALA A 496 6.96 6.08 2.28
C ALA A 496 7.40 4.88 1.44
N ASP A 497 8.59 4.99 0.84
CA ASP A 497 9.23 3.93 0.07
C ASP A 497 10.21 3.18 0.98
N TYR A 498 9.99 1.87 1.13
CA TYR A 498 10.80 0.98 1.95
C TYR A 498 11.76 0.12 1.12
N ALA A 499 11.84 0.35 -0.20
CA ALA A 499 12.84 -0.29 -1.04
C ALA A 499 14.26 0.11 -0.57
N PRO A 500 15.25 -0.79 -0.66
CA PRO A 500 16.62 -0.43 -0.35
C PRO A 500 17.05 0.73 -1.25
N LYS A 501 17.28 1.90 -0.65
CA LYS A 501 17.84 3.07 -1.34
C LYS A 501 19.22 2.65 -1.86
N MET A 502 19.30 2.41 -3.16
CA MET A 502 20.60 2.30 -3.82
C MET A 502 21.15 3.71 -3.90
N ASP A 503 22.01 4.08 -2.96
CA ASP A 503 22.86 5.26 -3.14
C ASP A 503 23.67 5.04 -4.42
N LEU A 504 23.37 5.86 -5.43
CA LEU A 504 24.03 5.87 -6.74
C LEU A 504 25.45 6.45 -6.64
#